data_AF-A0AAQ4FFJ3-F1
#
_entry.id   AF-A0AAQ4FFJ3-F1
#
_cell.length_a   1.000
_cell.length_b   1.000
_cell.length_c   1.000
_cell.angle_alpha   90.00
_cell.angle_beta   90.00
_cell.angle_gamma   90.00
#
_symmetry.space_group_name_H-M   'P 1'
#
loop_
_entity.id
_entity.type
_entity.pdbx_description
1 polymer ?
#
loop_
_entity_poly.entity_id
_entity_poly.type
_entity_poly.pdbx_seq_one_letter_code
_entity_poly.pdbx_strand_id
1 'polypeptide(L)' 'MPRWELFLKFLLDSIEHHRRFNESAFSEEVFQEVERPFTFGLEKYPTEPQGDSIEISQLLYTKYKPMLF' A
#
# COMPACT_ATOMS: atom_id res chain seq x y z
N MET A 1 -3.07 -1.65 2.39
CA MET A 1 -1.91 -0.73 2.16
C MET A 1 -2.41 0.47 1.37
N PRO A 2 -2.93 1.52 2.05
CA PRO A 2 -3.84 2.49 1.42
C PRO A 2 -3.24 3.29 0.26
N ARG A 3 -1.97 3.71 0.37
CA ARG A 3 -1.27 4.45 -0.71
C ARG A 3 -1.17 3.63 -2.00
N TRP A 4 -0.79 2.35 -1.86
CA TRP A 4 -0.63 1.43 -2.99
C TRP A 4 -1.97 1.07 -3.65
N GLU A 5 -3.02 0.89 -2.86
CA GLU A 5 -4.36 0.61 -3.36
C GLU A 5 -4.91 1.80 -4.18
N LEU A 6 -4.75 3.03 -3.67
CA LEU A 6 -5.15 4.24 -4.39
C LEU A 6 -4.34 4.43 -5.68
N PHE A 7 -3.03 4.19 -5.63
CA PHE A 7 -2.17 4.25 -6.81
C PHE A 7 -2.61 3.25 -7.89
N LEU A 8 -2.82 1.99 -7.51
CA LEU A 8 -3.28 0.95 -8.44
C LEU A 8 -4.64 1.32 -9.05
N LYS A 9 -5.56 1.89 -8.27
CA LYS A 9 -6.85 2.38 -8.77
C LYS A 9 -6.66 3.45 -9.85
N PHE A 10 -5.85 4.48 -9.59
CA PHE A 10 -5.58 5.55 -10.58
C PHE A 10 -4.87 5.01 -11.83
N LEU A 11 -3.95 4.07 -11.65
CA LEU A 11 -3.22 3.45 -12.75
C LEU A 11 -4.14 2.62 -13.64
N LEU A 12 -4.96 1.75 -13.04
CA LEU A 12 -5.92 0.91 -13.77
C LEU A 12 -6.93 1.76 -14.54
N ASP A 13 -7.47 2.80 -13.91
CA ASP A 13 -8.36 3.75 -14.56
C ASP A 13 -7.68 4.46 -15.74
N SER A 14 -6.40 4.83 -15.60
CA SER A 14 -5.66 5.47 -16.69
C SER A 14 -5.48 4.52 -17.89
N ILE A 15 -5.20 3.25 -17.61
CA ILE A 15 -5.08 2.20 -18.62
C ILE A 15 -6.42 1.94 -19.32
N GLU A 16 -7.50 1.77 -18.55
CA GLU A 16 -8.85 1.48 -19.05
C GLU A 16 -9.37 2.58 -19.99
N HIS A 17 -9.11 3.84 -19.65
CA HIS A 17 -9.56 5.00 -20.43
C HIS A 17 -8.53 5.48 -21.45
N HIS A 18 -7.43 4.74 -21.67
CA HIS A 18 -6.33 5.09 -22.57
C HIS A 18 -5.79 6.52 -22.37
N ARG A 19 -5.73 6.96 -21.11
CA ARG A 19 -5.25 8.29 -20.72
C ARG A 19 -3.91 8.20 -20.01
N ARG A 20 -3.15 9.30 -20.04
CA ARG A 20 -1.94 9.41 -19.24
C ARG A 20 -2.31 9.47 -17.76
N PHE A 21 -1.50 8.83 -16.93
CA PHE A 21 -1.61 8.93 -15.48
C PHE A 21 -1.43 10.39 -15.05
N ASN A 22 -2.39 10.92 -14.28
CA ASN A 22 -2.35 12.28 -13.78
C ASN A 22 -1.70 12.30 -12.39
N GLU A 23 -0.38 12.51 -12.35
CA GLU A 23 0.40 12.52 -11.12
C GLU A 23 -0.05 13.60 -10.13
N SER A 24 -0.39 14.79 -10.60
CA SER A 24 -0.84 15.88 -9.73
C SER A 24 -2.17 15.56 -9.05
N ALA A 25 -3.12 14.98 -9.78
CA ALA A 25 -4.39 14.56 -9.21
C ALA A 25 -4.21 13.42 -8.20
N PHE A 26 -3.36 12.43 -8.51
CA PHE A 26 -3.02 11.36 -7.57
C PHE A 26 -2.34 11.92 -6.31
N SER A 27 -1.40 12.85 -6.45
CA SER A 27 -0.66 13.43 -5.33
C SER A 27 -1.57 14.20 -4.38
N GLU A 28 -2.56 14.93 -4.90
CA GLU A 28 -3.55 15.60 -4.05
C GLU A 28 -4.43 14.58 -3.32
N GLU A 29 -4.96 13.60 -4.06
CA GLU A 29 -5.88 12.60 -3.50
C GLU A 29 -5.21 11.73 -2.43
N VAL A 30 -3.98 11.26 -2.68
CA VAL A 30 -3.24 10.44 -1.70
C VAL A 30 -2.92 11.24 -0.44
N PHE A 31 -2.66 12.55 -0.58
CA PHE A 31 -2.45 13.41 0.57
C PHE A 31 -3.73 13.56 1.40
N GLN A 32 -4.85 13.89 0.77
CA GLN A 32 -6.12 14.15 1.46
C GLN A 32 -6.75 12.90 2.07
N GLU A 33 -6.77 11.79 1.34
CA GLU A 33 -7.53 10.59 1.71
C GLU A 33 -6.70 9.58 2.50
N VAL A 34 -5.36 9.64 2.41
CA VAL A 34 -4.49 8.64 3.04
C VAL A 34 -3.52 9.26 4.02
N GLU A 35 -2.66 10.18 3.57
CA GLU A 35 -1.53 10.65 4.38
C GLU A 35 -1.97 11.56 5.52
N ARG A 36 -2.90 12.48 5.25
CA ARG A 36 -3.44 13.39 6.26
C ARG A 36 -4.26 12.65 7.33
N PRO A 37 -5.22 11.75 6.99
CA PRO A 37 -5.93 10.96 8.00
C PRO A 37 -5.00 10.07 8.83
N PHE A 38 -4.01 9.43 8.20
CA PHE A 38 -3.00 8.66 8.94
C PHE A 38 -2.20 9.52 9.93
N THR A 39 -1.86 10.76 9.56
CA THR A 39 -1.05 11.66 10.40
C THR A 39 -1.81 12.21 11.60
N PHE A 40 -3.08 12.60 11.41
CA PHE A 40 -3.89 13.23 12.46
C PHE A 40 -4.88 12.26 13.13
N GLY A 41 -4.82 10.99 12.73
CA GLY A 41 -5.61 9.91 13.32
C GLY A 41 -5.25 9.67 14.79
N LEU A 42 -6.25 9.24 15.56
CA LEU A 42 -6.13 8.93 16.99
C LEU A 42 -6.24 7.43 17.26
N GLU A 43 -6.08 6.61 16.22
CA GLU A 43 -6.12 5.17 16.31
C GLU A 43 -5.01 4.66 17.23
N LYS A 44 -5.33 3.62 18.01
CA LYS A 44 -4.37 2.95 18.87
C LYS A 44 -3.76 1.78 18.12
N TYR A 45 -2.44 1.68 18.14
CA TYR A 45 -1.71 0.55 17.58
C TYR A 45 -1.30 -0.43 18.69
N PRO A 46 -1.20 -1.74 18.40
CA PRO A 46 -0.74 -2.73 19.36
C PRO A 46 0.66 -2.40 19.90
N THR A 47 0.87 -2.62 21.20
CA THR A 47 2.16 -2.40 21.87
C THR A 47 2.95 -3.68 22.10
N GLU A 48 2.28 -4.83 22.03
CA GLU A 48 2.87 -6.15 22.20
C GLU A 48 3.10 -6.82 20.85
N PRO A 49 4.16 -7.63 20.70
CA PRO A 49 4.41 -8.39 19.49
C PRO A 49 3.31 -9.41 19.23
N GLN A 50 3.04 -9.67 17.94
CA GLN A 50 2.04 -10.64 17.50
C GLN A 50 2.65 -11.58 16.45
N GLY A 51 2.41 -12.88 16.61
CA GLY A 51 2.88 -13.93 15.70
C GLY A 51 4.29 -14.47 15.99
N ASP A 52 4.66 -15.53 15.28
CA ASP A 52 6.00 -16.15 15.33
C ASP A 52 6.86 -15.60 14.19
N SER A 53 8.00 -14.99 14.54
CA SER A 53 8.90 -14.36 13.57
C SER A 53 9.61 -15.36 12.67
N ILE A 54 9.92 -16.58 13.16
CA ILE A 54 10.56 -17.64 12.38
C ILE A 54 9.58 -18.17 11.34
N GLU A 55 8.35 -18.45 11.77
CA GLU A 55 7.29 -18.95 10.88
C GLU A 55 6.98 -17.92 9.77
N ILE A 56 6.74 -16.65 10.14
CA ILE A 56 6.44 -15.59 9.18
C ILE A 56 7.59 -15.42 8.18
N SER A 57 8.84 -15.48 8.64
CA SER A 57 10.01 -15.36 7.76
C SER A 57 10.10 -16.51 6.75
N GLN A 58 9.85 -17.76 7.19
CA GLN A 58 9.84 -18.93 6.32
C GLN A 58 8.71 -18.85 5.28
N LEU A 59 7.53 -18.37 5.66
CA LEU A 59 6.39 -18.17 4.76
C LEU A 59 6.71 -17.14 3.66
N LEU A 60 7.27 -15.98 4.05
CA LEU A 60 7.66 -14.94 3.09
C LEU A 60 8.75 -15.43 2.14
N TYR A 61 9.77 -16.13 2.67
CA TYR A 61 10.85 -16.69 1.85
C TYR A 61 10.28 -17.70 0.85
N THR A 62 9.49 -18.66 1.30
CA THR A 62 8.92 -19.71 0.43
C THR A 62 8.05 -19.10 -0.67
N LYS A 63 7.25 -18.09 -0.36
CA LYS A 63 6.35 -17.44 -1.32
C LYS A 63 7.09 -16.61 -2.37
N TYR A 64 8.01 -15.75 -1.96
CA TYR A 64 8.58 -14.73 -2.84
C TYR A 64 9.97 -15.08 -3.39
N LYS A 65 10.74 -15.96 -2.73
CA LYS A 65 12.08 -16.36 -3.20
C LYS A 65 12.09 -16.90 -4.64
N PRO A 66 11.13 -17.73 -5.09
CA PRO A 66 11.12 -18.23 -6.46
C PRO A 66 10.92 -17.14 -7.52
N MET A 67 10.38 -15.98 -7.15
CA MET A 67 10.15 -14.87 -8.08
C MET A 67 11.37 -13.97 -8.24
N LEU A 68 12.41 -14.17 -7.43
CA LEU A 68 13.63 -13.34 -7.45
C LEU A 68 14.64 -13.79 -8.50
N PHE A 69 14.46 -14.95 -9.16
CA PHE A 69 15.29 -15.44 -10.26
C PHE A 69 14.48 -16.33 -11.21
#